data_AF-A0AAW9IJL8-F1
#
_entry.id   AF-A0AAW9IJL8-F1
#
_cell.length_a   1.000
_cell.length_b   1.000
_cell.length_c   1.000
_cell.angle_alpha   90.00
_cell.angle_beta   90.00
_cell.angle_gamma   90.00
#
_symmetry.space_group_name_H-M   'P 1'
#
loop_
_entity.id
_entity.type
_entity.pdbx_description
1 polymer ?
#
loop_
_entity_poly.entity_id
_entity_poly.type
_entity_poly.pdbx_seq_one_letter_code
_entity_poly.pdbx_strand_id
1 'polypeptide(L)' 'MGNFDKDLRSIQEARDLARLGKVATEKIADYTEEQIDRILRNMVKVAEENSVCLAQMAVEETGFGKVND' A
#
# COMPACT_ATOMS: atom_id res chain seq x y z
N MET A 1 -20.96 -18.81 12.85
CA MET A 1 -20.61 -17.38 13.02
C MET A 1 -21.10 -16.68 11.77
N GLY A 2 -22.08 -15.78 11.90
CA GLY A 2 -22.65 -15.08 10.75
C GLY A 2 -21.59 -14.25 10.04
N ASN A 3 -21.53 -14.33 8.72
CA ASN A 3 -20.69 -13.47 7.91
C ASN A 3 -21.19 -12.02 8.11
N PHE A 4 -20.35 -11.15 8.68
CA PHE A 4 -20.70 -9.74 8.87
C PHE A 4 -20.92 -9.05 7.53
N ASP A 5 -21.81 -8.06 7.50
CA ASP A 5 -22.08 -7.26 6.30
C ASP A 5 -20.82 -6.54 5.81
N LYS A 6 -20.77 -6.29 4.50
CA LYS A 6 -19.57 -5.76 3.82
C LYS A 6 -19.13 -4.41 4.40
N ASP A 7 -20.07 -3.54 4.75
CA ASP A 7 -19.82 -2.23 5.36
C ASP A 7 -19.19 -2.36 6.75
N LEU A 8 -19.72 -3.25 7.60
CA LEU A 8 -19.17 -3.50 8.93
C LEU A 8 -17.76 -4.08 8.86
N ARG A 9 -17.49 -4.99 7.91
CA ARG A 9 -16.13 -5.51 7.67
C ARG A 9 -15.18 -4.42 7.19
N SER A 10 -15.59 -3.59 6.23
CA SER A 10 -14.79 -2.46 5.73
C SER A 10 -14.44 -1.46 6.85
N ILE A 11 -15.41 -1.12 7.71
CA ILE A 11 -15.17 -0.26 8.88
C ILE A 11 -14.16 -0.89 9.83
N GLN A 12 -14.27 -2.21 10.06
CA GLN A 12 -13.35 -2.91 10.95
C GLN A 12 -11.93 -2.98 10.38
N GLU A 13 -11.80 -3.28 9.08
CA GLU A 13 -10.51 -3.26 8.38
C GLU A 13 -9.84 -1.88 8.46
N ALA A 14 -10.59 -0.80 8.24
CA ALA A 14 -10.06 0.56 8.36
C ALA A 14 -9.54 0.87 9.77
N ARG A 15 -10.25 0.43 10.82
CA ARG A 15 -9.80 0.59 12.22
C ARG A 15 -8.53 -0.18 12.50
N ASP A 16 -8.46 -1.41 11.99
CA ASP A 16 -7.29 -2.27 12.21
C ASP A 16 -6.07 -1.73 11.49
N LEU A 17 -6.22 -1.27 10.24
CA LEU A 17 -5.17 -0.58 9.49
C LEU A 17 -4.70 0.69 10.20
N ALA A 18 -5.60 1.52 10.71
CA ALA A 18 -5.23 2.74 11.43
C ALA A 18 -4.43 2.44 12.71
N ARG A 19 -4.82 1.40 13.46
CA ARG A 19 -4.11 0.97 14.68
C ARG A 19 -2.70 0.45 14.34
N LEU A 20 -2.59 -0.39 13.31
CA LEU A 20 -1.31 -0.91 12.85
C LEU A 20 -0.41 0.20 12.32
N GLY A 21 -0.99 1.15 11.58
CA GLY A 21 -0.30 2.34 11.08
C GLY A 21 0.32 3.15 12.22
N LYS A 22 -0.43 3.40 13.30
CA LYS A 22 0.10 4.08 14.49
C LYS A 22 1.32 3.37 15.08
N VAL A 23 1.24 2.04 15.27
CA VAL A 23 2.36 1.24 15.79
C VAL A 23 3.56 1.27 14.85
N ALA A 24 3.34 1.23 13.53
CA ALA A 24 4.42 1.34 12.56
C ALA A 24 5.09 2.71 12.59
N THR A 25 4.31 3.79 12.65
CA THR A 25 4.83 5.16 12.74
C THR A 25 5.62 5.38 14.02
N GLU A 26 5.17 4.87 15.16
CA GLU A 26 5.92 4.95 16.44
C GLU A 26 7.30 4.28 16.33
N LYS A 27 7.42 3.16 15.60
CA LYS A 27 8.71 2.51 15.35
C LYS A 27 9.59 3.28 14.37
N ILE A 28 9.00 3.81 13.30
CA ILE A 28 9.71 4.58 12.27
C ILE A 28 10.22 5.91 12.84
N ALA A 29 9.57 6.47 13.86
CA ALA A 29 9.97 7.71 14.50
C ALA A 29 11.39 7.67 15.11
N ASP A 30 11.88 6.49 15.48
CA ASP A 30 13.21 6.29 16.07
C ASP A 30 14.29 5.95 15.02
N TYR A 31 13.95 5.96 13.72
CA TYR A 31 14.90 5.59 12.66
C TYR A 31 15.83 6.76 12.31
N THR A 32 17.06 6.42 11.94
CA THR A 32 18.00 7.40 11.38
C THR A 32 17.63 7.74 9.94
N GLU A 33 18.15 8.87 9.44
CA GLU A 33 17.97 9.29 8.05
C GLU A 33 18.42 8.19 7.06
N GLU A 34 19.52 7.50 7.33
CA GLU A 34 20.03 6.43 6.46
C GLU A 34 19.10 5.21 6.43
N GLN A 35 18.45 4.89 7.55
CA GLN A 35 17.48 3.79 7.62
C GLN A 35 16.21 4.15 6.81
N ILE A 36 15.74 5.40 6.91
CA ILE A 36 14.61 5.90 6.12
C ILE A 36 14.96 5.92 4.63
N ASP A 37 16.12 6.46 4.25
CA ASP A 37 16.58 6.51 2.87
C ASP A 37 16.70 5.10 2.25
N ARG A 38 17.19 4.12 3.02
CA ARG A 38 17.21 2.72 2.58
C ARG A 38 15.83 2.16 2.28
N ILE A 39 14.81 2.51 3.07
CA ILE A 39 13.43 2.09 2.82
C ILE A 39 12.91 2.74 1.54
N LEU A 40 13.08 4.05 1.39
CA LEU A 40 12.62 4.82 0.23
C LEU A 40 13.24 4.30 -1.07
N ARG A 41 14.56 4.08 -1.10
CA ARG A 41 15.25 3.53 -2.28
C ARG A 41 14.72 2.16 -2.68
N ASN A 42 14.41 1.29 -1.71
CA ASN A 42 13.83 0.00 -2.01
C ASN A 42 12.39 0.11 -2.52
N MET A 43 11.57 1.02 -1.97
CA MET A 43 10.22 1.28 -2.48
C MET A 43 10.25 1.71 -3.94
N VAL A 44 11.14 2.64 -4.30
CA VAL A 44 11.32 3.11 -5.68
C VAL A 44 11.76 1.95 -6.58
N LYS A 45 12.81 1.23 -6.19
CA LYS A 45 13.33 0.10 -6.97
C LYS A 45 12.24 -0.93 -7.30
N VAL A 46 11.48 -1.35 -6.30
CA VAL A 46 10.43 -2.37 -6.49
C VAL A 46 9.27 -1.82 -7.33
N ALA A 47 8.92 -0.54 -7.17
CA ALA A 47 7.91 0.10 -8.02
C ALA A 47 8.35 0.15 -9.49
N GLU A 48 9.61 0.46 -9.77
CA GLU A 48 10.17 0.43 -11.13
C GLU A 48 10.15 -0.99 -11.71
N GLU A 49 10.63 -1.97 -10.95
CA GLU A 49 10.66 -3.39 -11.35
C GLU A 49 9.25 -3.94 -11.69
N ASN A 50 8.19 -3.42 -11.05
CA ASN A 50 6.81 -3.87 -11.23
C ASN A 50 5.93 -2.90 -12.02
N SER A 51 6.51 -1.84 -12.58
CA SER A 51 5.78 -0.73 -13.21
C SER A 51 4.79 -1.18 -14.29
N VAL A 52 5.22 -2.06 -15.20
CA VAL A 52 4.38 -2.59 -16.28
C VAL A 52 3.21 -3.43 -15.73
N CYS A 53 3.47 -4.25 -14.71
CA CYS A 53 2.42 -5.09 -14.11
C CYS A 53 1.35 -4.23 -13.43
N LEU A 54 1.78 -3.22 -12.66
CA LEU A 54 0.86 -2.29 -11.99
C LEU A 54 0.06 -1.46 -13.01
N ALA A 55 0.68 -1.02 -14.10
CA ALA A 55 -0.01 -0.31 -15.17
C ALA A 55 -1.06 -1.20 -15.86
N GLN A 56 -0.72 -2.46 -16.17
CA GLN A 56 -1.65 -3.42 -16.74
C GLN A 56 -2.86 -3.65 -15.83
N MET A 57 -2.63 -3.88 -14.53
CA MET A 57 -3.72 -4.08 -13.56
C MET A 57 -4.66 -2.87 -13.49
N ALA A 58 -4.11 -1.65 -13.49
CA ALA A 58 -4.92 -0.43 -13.43
C ALA A 58 -5.79 -0.24 -14.69
N VAL A 59 -5.25 -0.49 -15.89
CA VAL A 59 -6.01 -0.41 -17.15
C VAL A 59 -7.09 -1.50 -17.20
N GLU A 60 -6.77 -2.73 -16.77
CA GLU A 60 -7.74 -3.83 -16.74
C GLU A 60 -8.89 -3.59 -15.75
N GLU A 61 -8.59 -3.07 -14.55
CA GLU A 61 -9.58 -2.84 -13.51
C GLU A 61 -10.48 -1.64 -13.82
N THR A 62 -9.91 -0.56 -14.36
CA THR A 62 -10.64 0.71 -14.54
C THR A 62 -11.14 0.95 -15.96
N GLY A 63 -10.52 0.30 -16.96
CA GLY A 63 -10.76 0.56 -18.38
C GLY A 63 -10.18 1.89 -18.88
N PHE A 64 -9.40 2.61 -18.06
CA PHE A 64 -8.84 3.91 -18.39
C PHE A 64 -7.33 3.86 -18.67
N GLY A 65 -6.87 4.66 -19.63
CA GLY A 65 -5.45 4.82 -19.95
C GLY A 65 -4.89 3.79 -20.95
N LYS A 66 -3.57 3.74 -21.06
CA LYS A 66 -2.81 2.77 -21.87
C LYS A 66 -1.61 2.29 -21.05
N VAL A 67 -1.25 1.02 -21.20
CA VAL A 67 -0.16 0.37 -20.46
C VAL A 67 1.21 0.82 -20.96
N ASN A 68 1.32 1.00 -22.27
CA ASN A 68 2.47 1.63 -22.92
C ASN A 68 2.08 3.07 -23.28
N ASP A 69 3.07 3.95 -23.28
CA ASP A 69 2.94 5.31 -23.83
C ASP A 69 2.61 5.26 -25.35
#